data_AF-A0A842U5M8-F1
#
_entry.id   AF-A0A842U5M8-F1
#
_cell.length_a   1.000
_cell.length_b   1.000
_cell.length_c   1.000
_cell.angle_alpha   90.00
_cell.angle_beta   90.00
_cell.angle_gamma   90.00
#
_symmetry.space_group_name_H-M   'P 1'
#
loop_
_entity.id
_entity.type
_entity.pdbx_description
1 polymer ?
#
loop_
_entity_poly.entity_id
_entity_poly.type
_entity_poly.pdbx_seq_one_letter_code
_entity_poly.pdbx_strand_id
1 'polypeptide(L)'
;MLLYNTNYTEITNNAETFGFNNLCGLFLNYSNFNTISGNKICNQTIGILLNNSNNNSIYNNIFFGNVKNIEENNCTGNSFIAPIISNGVNYGDNDDDGNGNGGSPPPPWWLYVTIGSLISVGFIGAIIVWKKKSFTKS
;
A
#
# COMPACT_ATOMS: atom_id res chain seq x y z
N MET A 1 -17.61 -2.31 3.57
CA MET A 1 -17.71 -1.73 2.20
C MET A 1 -17.32 -2.79 1.19
N LEU A 2 -18.04 -2.89 0.07
CA LEU A 2 -17.77 -3.85 -1.00
C LEU A 2 -17.32 -3.10 -2.26
N LEU A 3 -16.23 -3.54 -2.86
CA LEU A 3 -15.83 -3.20 -4.24
C LEU A 3 -15.98 -4.44 -5.08
N TYR A 4 -16.82 -4.35 -6.10
CA TYR A 4 -17.07 -5.43 -7.02
C TYR A 4 -16.68 -5.00 -8.42
N ASN A 5 -15.80 -5.78 -9.06
CA ASN A 5 -15.29 -5.52 -10.41
C ASN A 5 -14.81 -4.07 -10.60
N THR A 6 -14.16 -3.52 -9.57
CA THR A 6 -13.70 -2.14 -9.55
C THR A 6 -12.19 -2.13 -9.60
N ASN A 7 -11.63 -1.43 -10.59
CA ASN A 7 -10.19 -1.39 -10.82
C ASN A 7 -9.68 0.04 -10.77
N TYR A 8 -8.38 0.23 -10.50
CA TYR A 8 -7.72 1.54 -10.53
C TYR A 8 -8.37 2.60 -9.63
N THR A 9 -8.93 2.17 -8.50
CA THR A 9 -9.59 3.05 -7.55
C THR A 9 -8.71 3.33 -6.35
N GLU A 10 -8.77 4.55 -5.85
CA GLU A 10 -8.11 4.98 -4.63
C GLU A 10 -9.12 5.06 -3.49
N ILE A 11 -8.82 4.36 -2.39
CA ILE A 11 -9.63 4.36 -1.17
C ILE A 11 -8.73 4.85 -0.07
N THR A 12 -8.89 6.13 0.29
CA THR A 12 -7.96 6.77 1.19
C THR A 12 -8.64 7.52 2.33
N ASN A 13 -7.97 7.56 3.49
CA ASN A 13 -8.32 8.38 4.65
C ASN A 13 -9.74 8.17 5.21
N ASN A 14 -10.28 6.95 5.11
CA ASN A 14 -11.54 6.62 5.73
C ASN A 14 -11.32 6.24 7.21
N ALA A 15 -11.60 7.17 8.12
CA ALA A 15 -11.32 7.02 9.55
C ALA A 15 -12.44 6.35 10.37
N GLU A 16 -13.69 6.38 9.87
CA GLU A 16 -14.87 5.91 10.63
C GLU A 16 -15.75 4.91 9.87
N THR A 17 -15.44 4.61 8.60
CA THR A 17 -16.37 3.93 7.68
C THR A 17 -16.36 2.40 7.79
N PHE A 18 -15.30 1.81 8.37
CA PHE A 18 -15.10 0.35 8.39
C PHE A 18 -15.25 -0.29 9.77
N GLY A 19 -15.90 0.42 10.71
CA GLY A 19 -16.38 -0.17 11.95
C GLY A 19 -17.78 -0.76 11.77
N PHE A 20 -18.12 -1.81 12.51
CA PHE A 20 -19.49 -2.29 12.77
C PHE A 20 -20.19 -3.22 11.77
N ASN A 21 -19.52 -3.83 10.78
CA ASN A 21 -20.17 -4.90 9.99
C ASN A 21 -19.92 -6.33 10.52
N ASN A 22 -19.11 -6.46 11.57
CA ASN A 22 -18.72 -7.69 12.28
C ASN A 22 -18.03 -8.78 11.44
N LEU A 23 -18.20 -8.81 10.11
CA LEU A 23 -17.61 -9.79 9.20
C LEU A 23 -16.39 -9.23 8.47
N CYS A 24 -16.56 -8.18 7.68
CA CYS A 24 -15.47 -7.61 6.88
C CYS A 24 -15.54 -6.07 6.83
N GLY A 25 -14.42 -5.40 7.07
CA GLY A 25 -14.31 -3.95 6.95
C GLY A 25 -14.38 -3.50 5.49
N LEU A 26 -13.44 -4.01 4.68
CA LEU A 26 -13.34 -3.72 3.25
C LEU A 26 -13.19 -5.03 2.45
N PHE A 27 -14.14 -5.29 1.56
CA PHE A 27 -14.12 -6.47 0.70
C PHE A 27 -13.90 -6.07 -0.76
N LEU A 28 -12.84 -6.60 -1.37
CA LEU A 28 -12.54 -6.49 -2.80
C LEU A 28 -12.85 -7.83 -3.47
N ASN A 29 -13.73 -7.82 -4.46
CA ASN A 29 -14.05 -8.99 -5.26
C ASN A 29 -13.85 -8.67 -6.75
N TYR A 30 -13.02 -9.46 -7.44
CA TYR A 30 -12.63 -9.22 -8.84
C TYR A 30 -12.09 -7.79 -9.09
N SER A 31 -11.38 -7.22 -8.12
CA SER A 31 -11.00 -5.80 -8.11
C SER A 31 -9.48 -5.66 -8.08
N ASN A 32 -8.91 -5.09 -9.13
CA ASN A 32 -7.48 -5.13 -9.41
C ASN A 32 -6.87 -3.73 -9.48
N PHE A 33 -5.57 -3.60 -9.22
CA PHE A 33 -4.84 -2.35 -9.37
C PHE A 33 -5.38 -1.18 -8.52
N ASN A 34 -6.01 -1.47 -7.39
CA ASN A 34 -6.52 -0.45 -6.48
C ASN A 34 -5.45 -0.02 -5.48
N THR A 35 -5.56 1.21 -4.99
CA THR A 35 -4.73 1.74 -3.91
C THR A 35 -5.57 1.97 -2.67
N ILE A 36 -5.21 1.34 -1.55
CA ILE A 36 -5.92 1.46 -0.28
C ILE A 36 -4.94 1.97 0.77
N SER A 37 -5.12 3.21 1.24
CA SER A 37 -4.18 3.78 2.20
C SER A 37 -4.74 4.77 3.21
N GLY A 38 -4.12 4.87 4.39
CA GLY A 38 -4.55 5.83 5.41
C GLY A 38 -5.92 5.54 6.02
N ASN A 39 -6.51 4.36 5.80
CA ASN A 39 -7.82 4.01 6.35
C ASN A 39 -7.67 3.42 7.76
N LYS A 40 -8.66 3.66 8.62
CA LYS A 40 -8.77 3.06 9.94
C LYS A 40 -9.84 1.96 9.91
N ILE A 41 -9.43 0.72 10.16
CA ILE A 41 -10.30 -0.46 10.09
C ILE A 41 -10.25 -1.17 11.45
N CYS A 42 -11.38 -1.21 12.15
CA CYS A 42 -11.41 -1.74 13.50
C CYS A 42 -12.62 -2.61 13.82
N ASN A 43 -12.41 -3.53 14.77
CA ASN A 43 -13.43 -4.41 15.35
C ASN A 43 -14.19 -5.26 14.31
N GLN A 44 -13.49 -5.81 13.32
CA GLN A 44 -14.02 -6.71 12.29
C GLN A 44 -13.50 -8.14 12.45
N THR A 45 -14.20 -9.14 11.89
CA THR A 45 -13.58 -10.48 11.74
C THR A 45 -12.41 -10.41 10.77
N ILE A 46 -12.59 -9.81 9.60
CA ILE A 46 -11.52 -9.52 8.63
C ILE A 46 -11.46 -8.01 8.35
N GLY A 47 -10.29 -7.40 8.45
CA GLY A 47 -10.12 -5.98 8.15
C GLY A 47 -10.30 -5.69 6.66
N ILE A 48 -9.40 -6.23 5.82
CA ILE A 48 -9.48 -6.21 4.36
C ILE A 48 -9.52 -7.64 3.83
N LEU A 49 -10.51 -7.96 3.01
CA LEU A 49 -10.59 -9.23 2.28
C LEU A 49 -10.39 -8.96 0.79
N LEU A 50 -9.46 -9.68 0.16
CA LEU A 50 -9.26 -9.70 -1.28
C LEU A 50 -9.66 -11.07 -1.82
N ASN A 51 -10.56 -11.09 -2.81
CA ASN A 51 -10.98 -12.30 -3.50
C ASN A 51 -10.86 -12.10 -5.00
N ASN A 52 -10.09 -12.95 -5.69
CA ASN A 52 -9.80 -12.82 -7.12
C ASN A 52 -9.33 -11.40 -7.52
N SER A 53 -8.54 -10.76 -6.67
CA SER A 53 -8.25 -9.33 -6.72
C SER A 53 -6.73 -9.12 -6.69
N ASN A 54 -6.16 -8.75 -7.85
CA ASN A 54 -4.72 -8.79 -8.09
C ASN A 54 -4.09 -7.39 -8.16
N ASN A 55 -2.78 -7.32 -7.93
CA ASN A 55 -1.96 -6.11 -8.14
C ASN A 55 -2.44 -4.85 -7.39
N ASN A 56 -3.08 -5.01 -6.23
CA ASN A 56 -3.52 -3.91 -5.38
C ASN A 56 -2.38 -3.45 -4.45
N SER A 57 -2.32 -2.16 -4.14
CA SER A 57 -1.38 -1.57 -3.20
C SER A 57 -2.08 -1.15 -1.92
N ILE A 58 -1.70 -1.76 -0.80
CA ILE A 58 -2.34 -1.56 0.51
C ILE A 58 -1.28 -1.09 1.49
N TYR A 59 -1.34 0.18 1.91
CA TYR A 59 -0.29 0.75 2.76
C TYR A 59 -0.78 1.80 3.74
N ASN A 60 -0.07 2.00 4.86
CA ASN A 60 -0.39 3.01 5.88
C ASN A 60 -1.85 2.94 6.41
N ASN A 61 -2.47 1.76 6.39
CA ASN A 61 -3.78 1.57 7.03
C ASN A 61 -3.58 1.22 8.52
N ILE A 62 -4.49 1.68 9.37
CA ILE A 62 -4.47 1.44 10.81
C ILE A 62 -5.48 0.34 11.12
N PHE A 63 -5.01 -0.76 11.71
CA PHE A 63 -5.85 -1.88 12.12
C PHE A 63 -5.90 -2.01 13.65
N PHE A 64 -7.11 -2.14 14.20
CA PHE A 64 -7.32 -2.23 15.64
C PHE A 64 -8.47 -3.17 16.00
N GLY A 65 -8.23 -4.18 16.85
CA GLY A 65 -9.29 -5.06 17.35
C GLY A 65 -9.95 -5.98 16.31
N ASN A 66 -9.33 -6.19 15.15
CA ASN A 66 -9.81 -7.16 14.17
C ASN A 66 -9.31 -8.57 14.51
N VAL A 67 -10.06 -9.61 14.13
CA VAL A 67 -9.59 -11.01 14.27
C VAL A 67 -8.48 -11.31 13.28
N LYS A 68 -8.62 -10.84 12.03
CA LYS A 68 -7.59 -10.88 10.99
C LYS A 68 -7.53 -9.52 10.31
N ASN A 69 -6.33 -8.98 10.07
CA ASN A 69 -6.19 -7.66 9.48
C ASN A 69 -6.42 -7.67 7.97
N ILE A 70 -5.78 -8.62 7.28
CA ILE A 70 -5.86 -8.76 5.82
C ILE A 70 -5.95 -10.24 5.48
N GLU A 71 -6.80 -10.58 4.52
CA GLU A 71 -6.93 -11.91 3.95
C GLU A 71 -6.99 -11.85 2.43
N GLU A 72 -6.29 -12.78 1.78
CA GLU A 72 -6.29 -12.96 0.33
C GLU A 72 -6.84 -14.34 -0.02
N ASN A 73 -7.63 -14.42 -1.09
CA ASN A 73 -8.16 -15.65 -1.65
C ASN A 73 -8.02 -15.61 -3.18
N ASN A 74 -7.23 -16.52 -3.74
CA ASN A 74 -6.93 -16.59 -5.17
C ASN A 74 -6.47 -15.24 -5.76
N CYS A 75 -5.49 -14.62 -5.10
CA CYS A 75 -4.95 -13.31 -5.48
C CYS A 75 -3.45 -13.42 -5.78
N THR A 76 -2.94 -12.51 -6.60
CA THR A 76 -1.53 -12.45 -7.00
C THR A 76 -1.06 -11.00 -7.10
N GLY A 77 0.21 -10.76 -6.76
CA GLY A 77 0.88 -9.48 -7.01
C GLY A 77 0.39 -8.30 -6.14
N ASN A 78 -0.39 -8.55 -5.09
CA ASN A 78 -0.76 -7.50 -4.14
C ASN A 78 0.45 -7.10 -3.26
N SER A 79 0.51 -5.83 -2.90
CA SER A 79 1.59 -5.27 -2.07
C SER A 79 1.03 -4.72 -0.77
N PHE A 80 1.61 -5.14 0.36
CA PHE A 80 1.17 -4.75 1.69
C PHE A 80 2.32 -4.07 2.44
N ILE A 81 2.27 -2.76 2.61
CA ILE A 81 3.38 -1.98 3.19
C ILE A 81 2.91 -1.23 4.45
N ALA A 82 3.56 -1.52 5.58
CA ALA A 82 3.38 -0.78 6.83
C ALA A 82 1.91 -0.57 7.29
N PRO A 83 1.09 -1.63 7.45
CA PRO A 83 -0.10 -1.51 8.26
C PRO A 83 0.33 -1.31 9.73
N ILE A 84 -0.13 -0.26 10.40
CA ILE A 84 0.15 -0.07 11.83
C ILE A 84 -0.72 -1.08 12.59
N ILE A 85 -0.13 -2.24 12.91
CA ILE A 85 -0.77 -3.32 13.69
C ILE A 85 -0.60 -2.99 15.17
N SER A 86 -1.68 -2.56 15.83
CA SER A 86 -1.64 -2.22 17.26
C SER A 86 -1.63 -3.43 18.20
N ASN A 87 -2.08 -4.61 17.76
CA ASN A 87 -2.34 -5.75 18.66
C ASN A 87 -1.70 -7.09 18.25
N GLY A 88 -0.64 -7.10 17.46
CA GLY A 88 0.17 -8.31 17.21
C GLY A 88 -0.54 -9.48 16.52
N VAL A 89 -1.66 -9.26 15.85
CA VAL A 89 -2.37 -10.32 15.12
C VAL A 89 -1.83 -10.42 13.69
N ASN A 90 -1.32 -11.61 13.38
CA ASN A 90 -0.48 -11.96 12.25
C ASN A 90 -1.00 -11.47 10.88
N TYR A 91 -0.04 -11.10 10.04
CA TYR A 91 -0.19 -11.16 8.58
C TYR A 91 -0.74 -12.54 8.20
N GLY A 92 -1.62 -12.61 7.20
CA GLY A 92 -2.11 -13.90 6.72
C GLY A 92 -0.96 -14.75 6.22
N ASP A 93 -0.68 -15.86 6.91
CA ASP A 93 0.29 -16.91 6.54
C ASP A 93 -0.15 -17.75 5.31
N ASN A 94 -0.93 -17.18 4.39
CA ASN A 94 -1.37 -17.87 3.17
C ASN A 94 -0.96 -17.05 1.95
N ASP A 95 0.35 -16.97 1.76
CA ASP A 95 1.04 -16.62 0.54
C ASP A 95 0.82 -17.70 -0.54
N ASP A 96 -0.38 -17.72 -1.12
CA ASP A 96 -0.73 -18.59 -2.26
C ASP A 96 0.04 -18.24 -3.56
N ASP A 97 0.93 -17.22 -3.54
CA ASP A 97 1.76 -16.85 -4.69
C ASP A 97 3.12 -17.57 -4.74
N GLY A 98 3.43 -18.38 -3.70
CA GLY A 98 4.63 -19.23 -3.65
C GLY A 98 5.95 -18.48 -3.78
N ASN A 99 5.99 -17.16 -3.57
CA ASN A 99 7.19 -16.35 -3.76
C ASN A 99 7.81 -15.81 -2.46
N GLY A 100 7.18 -16.05 -1.30
CA GLY A 100 7.71 -15.60 -0.01
C GLY A 100 7.82 -14.07 0.14
N ASN A 101 7.12 -13.29 -0.68
CA ASN A 101 7.15 -11.83 -0.68
C ASN A 101 6.09 -11.21 0.23
N GLY A 102 5.75 -11.88 1.35
CA GLY A 102 5.33 -11.20 2.58
C GLY A 102 6.44 -10.31 3.16
N GLY A 103 7.22 -9.68 2.28
CA GLY A 103 8.45 -8.98 2.51
C GLY A 103 8.19 -7.88 3.53
N SER A 104 8.95 -7.98 4.61
CA SER A 104 9.10 -6.93 5.60
C SER A 104 9.29 -5.59 4.86
N PRO A 105 8.66 -4.50 5.34
CA PRO A 105 8.80 -3.20 4.68
C PRO A 105 10.28 -2.87 4.53
N PRO A 106 10.72 -2.36 3.35
CA PRO A 106 12.12 -1.99 3.15
C PRO A 106 12.52 -1.02 4.27
N PRO A 107 13.70 -1.20 4.89
CA PRO A 107 14.01 -0.44 6.08
C PRO A 107 14.09 1.06 5.75
N PRO A 108 13.87 1.96 6.73
CA PRO A 108 13.69 3.39 6.51
C PRO A 108 14.79 4.07 5.67
N TRP A 109 15.99 3.50 5.60
CA TRP A 109 17.08 4.01 4.80
C TRP A 109 16.83 4.01 3.29
N TRP A 110 15.90 3.19 2.79
CA TRP A 110 15.56 3.14 1.37
C TRP A 110 14.93 4.46 0.87
N LEU A 111 14.21 5.16 1.75
CA LEU A 111 13.68 6.50 1.45
C LEU A 111 14.81 7.53 1.28
N TYR A 112 15.87 7.45 2.09
CA TYR A 112 17.02 8.34 1.97
C TYR A 112 17.82 8.10 0.68
N VAL A 113 17.92 6.85 0.22
CA VAL A 113 18.57 6.50 -1.06
C VAL A 113 17.80 7.11 -2.24
N THR A 114 16.47 7.01 -2.24
CA THR A 114 15.62 7.55 -3.31
C THR A 114 15.59 9.07 -3.32
N ILE A 115 15.53 9.73 -2.16
CA ILE A 115 15.62 11.19 -2.07
C ILE A 115 17.02 11.67 -2.50
N GLY A 116 18.07 10.98 -2.07
CA GLY A 116 19.46 11.31 -2.44
C GLY A 116 19.74 11.19 -3.95
N SER A 117 19.17 10.18 -4.63
CA SER A 117 19.32 10.02 -6.08
C SER A 117 18.57 11.11 -6.86
N LEU A 118 17.39 11.54 -6.42
CA LEU A 118 16.66 12.64 -7.05
C LEU A 118 17.38 14.00 -6.91
N ILE A 119 17.93 14.29 -5.72
CA ILE A 119 18.68 15.53 -5.48
C ILE A 119 19.94 15.59 -6.35
N SER A 120 20.67 14.48 -6.48
CA SER A 120 21.89 14.45 -7.29
C SER A 120 21.63 14.68 -8.78
N VAL A 121 20.57 14.07 -9.34
CA VAL A 121 20.16 14.32 -10.73
C VAL A 121 19.73 15.77 -10.95
N GLY A 122 18.97 16.36 -10.03
CA GLY A 122 18.55 17.76 -10.09
C GLY A 122 19.73 18.75 -10.06
N PHE A 123 20.72 18.50 -9.20
CA PHE A 123 21.94 19.32 -9.13
C PHE A 123 22.79 19.23 -10.40
N ILE A 124 22.96 18.03 -10.96
CA ILE A 124 23.71 17.82 -12.20
C ILE A 124 23.02 18.54 -13.37
N GLY A 125 21.69 18.43 -13.48
CA GLY A 125 20.91 19.14 -14.50
C GLY A 125 21.06 20.66 -14.40
N ALA A 126 21.00 21.22 -13.19
CA ALA A 126 21.17 22.64 -12.95
C ALA A 126 22.57 23.15 -13.36
N ILE A 127 23.63 22.40 -13.06
CA ILE A 127 25.01 22.74 -13.46
C ILE A 127 25.16 22.76 -14.98
N ILE A 128 24.59 21.77 -15.67
CA ILE A 128 24.65 21.67 -17.15
C ILE A 128 23.93 22.87 -17.79
N VAL A 129 22.74 23.21 -17.30
CA VAL A 129 21.96 24.37 -17.81
C VAL A 129 22.69 25.68 -17.55
N TRP A 130 23.26 25.85 -16.35
CA TRP A 130 23.99 27.06 -15.99
C TRP A 130 25.24 27.27 -16.85
N LYS A 131 26.04 26.19 -17.07
CA LYS A 131 27.17 26.22 -18.00
C LYS A 131 26.73 26.56 -19.42
N LYS A 132 25.65 25.96 -19.93
CA LYS A 132 25.17 26.24 -21.29
C LYS A 132 24.73 27.71 -21.47
N LYS A 133 24.19 28.33 -20.42
CA LYS A 133 23.75 29.74 -20.42
C LYS A 133 24.91 30.75 -20.30
N SER A 134 26.05 30.35 -19.74
CA SER A 134 27.24 31.23 -19.66
C SER A 134 28.00 31.33 -20.98
N PHE A 135 27.98 30.26 -21.80
CA PHE A 135 28.67 30.24 -23.10
C PHE A 135 27.91 30.94 -24.23
N THR A 136 26.59 31.12 -24.11
CA THR A 136 25.78 31.83 -25.12
C THR A 136 25.72 33.35 -24.92
N LYS A 137 26.40 33.88 -23.90
CA LYS A 137 26.51 35.32 -23.61
C LYS A 137 27.87 35.94 -24.00
N SER A 138 28.71 35.21 -24.74
CA SER A 138 29.98 35.72 -25.30
C SER A 138 29.81 36.17 -26.74
#